data_AF-A0A2M8CE61-F1
#
_entry.id   AF-A0A2M8CE61-F1
#
_cell.length_a   1.000
_cell.length_b   1.000
_cell.length_c   1.000
_cell.angle_alpha   90.00
_cell.angle_beta   90.00
_cell.angle_gamma   90.00
#
_symmetry.space_group_name_H-M   'P 1'
#
loop_
_entity.id
_entity.type
_entity.pdbx_description
1 polymer ?
#
loop_
_entity_poly.entity_id
_entity_poly.type
_entity_poly.pdbx_seq_one_letter_code
_entity_poly.pdbx_strand_id
1 'polypeptide(L)'
;DTEPVEECNIILFKRFGKKLNLILDRKTKRRCWFIFLKKEYKTRPGDYYEQIFWITQSAMKMRGAGAYIPQGGKKEQMEIIIDQRERYPYKFANALTKRENLPVGDYALIKDKKIIAVAEKKTMDNFLHEIRGYDIFKSSLEELKQYKYKAVIFDSPYSDFINPKKNLFYRPSYTADILADLYVNFPEIQFMFFENRKLANEWLYRWFKRIWKD
;
A
#
# COMPACT_ATOMS: atom_id res chain seq x y z
N ASP A 1 23.36 41.55 9.08
CA ASP A 1 22.70 40.91 7.94
C ASP A 1 23.22 39.51 7.70
N THR A 2 22.32 38.56 7.50
CA THR A 2 22.67 37.19 7.12
C THR A 2 22.30 36.99 5.66
N GLU A 3 23.32 36.93 4.80
CA GLU A 3 23.12 36.63 3.37
C GLU A 3 23.07 35.12 3.13
N PRO A 4 22.24 34.66 2.16
CA PRO A 4 22.13 33.25 1.84
C PRO A 4 23.42 32.70 1.19
N VAL A 5 23.93 31.59 1.73
CA VAL A 5 25.14 30.91 1.23
C VAL A 5 24.90 30.15 -0.08
N GLU A 6 23.68 29.67 -0.30
CA GLU A 6 23.28 28.91 -1.48
C GLU A 6 21.76 29.03 -1.68
N GLU A 7 21.34 29.19 -2.93
CA GLU A 7 19.95 29.08 -3.36
C GLU A 7 19.82 27.95 -4.39
N CYS A 8 18.80 27.09 -4.24
CA CYS A 8 18.57 25.99 -5.17
C CYS A 8 17.09 25.62 -5.25
N ASN A 9 16.69 25.07 -6.39
CA ASN A 9 15.33 24.62 -6.62
C ASN A 9 14.97 23.41 -5.74
N ILE A 10 13.68 23.26 -5.43
CA ILE A 10 13.17 22.09 -4.71
C ILE A 10 12.66 21.09 -5.74
N ILE A 11 13.30 19.92 -5.82
CA ILE A 11 12.85 18.79 -6.65
C ILE A 11 11.59 18.17 -6.05
N LEU A 12 11.56 18.00 -4.73
CA LEU A 12 10.44 17.35 -4.04
C LEU A 12 10.16 18.01 -2.70
N PHE A 13 8.89 18.33 -2.49
CA PHE A 13 8.34 18.79 -1.22
C PHE A 13 7.13 17.92 -0.90
N LYS A 14 7.26 16.97 0.03
CA LYS A 14 6.18 16.02 0.33
C LYS A 14 6.01 15.78 1.82
N ARG A 15 4.79 16.00 2.31
CA ARG A 15 4.40 15.76 3.70
C ARG A 15 3.92 14.31 3.90
N PHE A 16 4.36 13.68 4.98
CA PHE A 16 3.98 12.36 5.46
C PHE A 16 3.67 12.45 6.95
N GLY A 17 2.42 12.76 7.28
CA GLY A 17 1.99 13.04 8.66
C GLY A 17 2.86 14.13 9.30
N LYS A 18 3.59 13.77 10.36
CA LYS A 18 4.48 14.67 11.11
C LYS A 18 5.81 14.96 10.40
N LYS A 19 6.15 14.23 9.33
CA LYS A 19 7.43 14.33 8.62
C LYS A 19 7.24 15.08 7.29
N LEU A 20 8.06 16.08 7.01
CA LEU A 20 8.20 16.71 5.71
C LEU A 20 9.49 16.19 5.06
N ASN A 21 9.37 15.68 3.83
CA ASN A 21 10.50 15.24 3.01
C ASN A 21 10.83 16.33 1.99
N LEU A 22 12.10 16.74 1.96
CA LEU A 22 12.61 17.73 1.04
C LEU A 22 13.76 17.12 0.23
N ILE A 23 13.69 17.27 -1.09
CA ILE A 23 14.80 16.97 -1.99
C ILE A 23 15.12 18.23 -2.78
N LEU A 24 16.35 18.71 -2.63
CA LEU A 24 16.88 19.91 -3.27
C LEU A 24 17.62 19.56 -4.56
N ASP A 25 17.58 20.47 -5.54
CA ASP A 25 18.31 20.32 -6.79
C ASP A 25 19.77 20.76 -6.67
N ARG A 26 20.55 19.95 -5.93
CA ARG A 26 21.99 20.15 -5.78
C ARG A 26 22.75 18.83 -5.70
N LYS A 27 24.06 18.85 -5.97
CA LYS A 27 24.88 17.63 -6.06
C LYS A 27 25.00 16.88 -4.74
N THR A 28 25.24 17.59 -3.63
CA THR A 28 25.46 16.98 -2.31
C THR A 28 24.45 17.49 -1.29
N LYS A 29 24.28 16.77 -0.16
CA LYS A 29 23.35 17.16 0.93
C LYS A 29 21.92 17.47 0.46
N ARG A 30 21.47 16.89 -0.66
CA ARG A 30 20.16 17.22 -1.28
C ARG A 30 18.95 16.72 -0.51
N ARG A 31 19.09 15.76 0.39
CA ARG A 31 17.96 15.14 1.11
C ARG A 31 17.96 15.58 2.56
N CYS A 32 16.83 16.13 3.00
CA CYS A 32 16.60 16.42 4.40
C CYS A 32 15.12 16.23 4.75
N TRP A 33 14.87 16.20 6.06
CA TRP A 33 13.53 16.09 6.60
C TRP A 33 13.32 17.09 7.71
N PHE A 34 12.08 17.54 7.84
CA PHE A 34 11.62 18.27 9.00
C PHE A 34 10.59 17.41 9.74
N ILE A 35 10.78 17.18 11.03
CA ILE A 35 9.82 16.43 11.87
C ILE A 35 9.15 17.42 12.81
N PHE A 36 7.83 17.53 12.69
CA PHE A 36 6.98 18.42 13.45
C PHE A 36 6.31 17.62 14.58
N LEU A 37 6.62 17.97 15.82
CA LEU A 37 6.06 17.34 17.02
C LEU A 37 5.32 18.40 17.83
N LYS A 38 4.05 18.13 18.15
CA LYS A 38 3.30 18.91 19.13
C LYS A 38 3.58 18.34 20.52
N LYS A 39 4.10 19.14 21.44
CA LYS A 39 4.34 18.78 22.84
C LYS A 39 3.57 19.70 23.77
N GLU A 40 3.12 19.15 24.87
CA GLU A 40 2.47 19.92 25.93
C GLU A 40 3.52 20.66 26.76
N TYR A 41 3.20 21.87 27.21
CA TYR A 41 4.04 22.59 28.15
C TYR A 41 4.00 21.90 29.52
N LYS A 42 5.17 21.56 30.06
CA LYS A 42 5.28 20.96 31.40
C LYS A 42 4.68 21.84 32.51
N THR A 43 4.67 23.15 32.29
CA THR A 43 4.25 24.17 33.27
C THR A 43 2.81 24.64 33.07
N ARG A 44 2.16 24.29 31.95
CA ARG A 44 0.81 24.73 31.60
C ARG A 44 0.05 23.55 30.96
N PRO A 45 -0.57 22.69 31.78
CA PRO A 45 -1.38 21.59 31.27
C PRO A 45 -2.50 22.12 30.36
N GLY A 46 -2.67 21.51 29.19
CA GLY A 46 -3.61 21.94 28.16
C GLY A 46 -3.01 22.87 27.09
N ASP A 47 -1.88 23.52 27.35
CA ASP A 47 -1.17 24.34 26.37
C ASP A 47 -0.11 23.52 25.62
N TYR A 48 0.02 23.75 24.31
CA TYR A 48 0.94 23.00 23.45
C TYR A 48 1.86 23.91 22.66
N TYR A 49 3.07 23.42 22.38
CA TYR A 49 4.02 24.04 21.45
C TYR A 49 4.48 23.07 20.37
N GLU A 50 4.99 23.63 19.29
CA GLU A 50 5.56 22.87 18.19
C GLU A 50 7.09 22.80 18.30
N GLN A 51 7.62 21.57 18.18
CA GLN A 51 9.04 21.33 17.98
C GLN A 51 9.28 20.86 16.56
N ILE A 52 10.14 21.56 15.84
CA ILE A 52 10.55 21.20 14.48
C ILE A 52 12.00 20.74 14.51
N PHE A 53 12.23 19.48 14.15
CA PHE A 53 13.57 18.91 14.01
C PHE A 53 13.96 18.88 12.55
N TRP A 54 15.04 19.56 12.19
CA TRP A 54 15.68 19.38 10.90
C TRP A 54 16.69 18.23 10.98
N ILE A 55 16.59 17.30 10.03
CA ILE A 55 17.44 16.11 9.97
C ILE A 55 18.01 15.96 8.57
N THR A 56 19.32 15.82 8.47
CA THR A 56 20.02 15.56 7.20
C THR A 56 20.09 14.06 6.90
N GLN A 57 20.33 13.70 5.63
CA GLN A 57 20.60 12.30 5.24
C GLN A 57 21.72 11.65 6.07
N SER A 58 22.81 12.36 6.31
CA SER A 58 23.93 11.86 7.11
C SER A 58 23.53 11.62 8.57
N ALA A 59 22.77 12.54 9.17
CA ALA A 59 22.27 12.37 10.54
C ALA A 59 21.30 11.20 10.68
N MET A 60 20.43 10.97 9.68
CA MET A 60 19.55 9.79 9.66
C MET A 60 20.34 8.48 9.59
N LYS A 61 21.37 8.41 8.73
CA LYS A 61 22.24 7.23 8.61
C LYS A 61 22.96 6.91 9.92
N MET A 62 23.56 7.91 10.56
CA MET A 62 24.31 7.73 11.81
C MET A 62 23.43 7.28 12.97
N ARG A 63 22.19 7.80 13.06
CA ARG A 63 21.27 7.41 14.15
C ARG A 63 20.74 5.98 14.01
N GLY A 64 20.86 5.34 12.85
CA GLY A 64 20.18 4.07 12.57
C GLY A 64 18.66 4.15 12.82
N ALA A 65 18.09 5.35 12.79
CA ALA A 65 16.70 5.57 13.12
C ALA A 65 15.86 4.81 12.09
N GLY A 66 15.19 3.74 12.54
CA GLY A 66 14.32 2.93 11.71
C GLY A 66 13.33 3.80 10.92
N ALA A 67 12.81 3.26 9.82
CA ALA A 67 11.86 3.98 8.98
C ALA A 67 10.70 4.52 9.82
N TYR A 68 10.36 5.80 9.66
CA TYR A 68 9.15 6.36 10.25
C TYR A 68 7.93 5.72 9.57
N ILE A 69 7.39 4.69 10.20
CA ILE A 69 6.14 4.05 9.85
C ILE A 69 5.14 4.48 10.93
N PRO A 70 4.05 5.17 10.59
CA PRO A 70 3.01 5.51 11.57
C PRO A 70 2.55 4.23 12.30
N GLN A 71 2.95 4.07 13.56
CA GLN A 71 2.48 2.99 14.42
C GLN A 71 1.16 3.44 15.05
N GLY A 72 0.10 2.63 14.90
CA GLY A 72 -1.22 2.97 15.43
C GLY A 72 -1.29 2.97 16.95
N GLY A 73 -2.24 3.74 17.51
CA GLY A 73 -2.59 3.65 18.92
C GLY A 73 -3.35 2.35 19.24
N LYS A 74 -3.23 1.86 20.48
CA LYS A 74 -3.84 0.59 20.94
C LYS A 74 -5.37 0.49 20.76
N LYS A 75 -6.08 1.60 20.55
CA LYS A 75 -7.55 1.68 20.48
C LYS A 75 -8.13 1.82 19.07
N GLU A 76 -7.29 1.96 18.05
CA GLU A 76 -7.75 2.19 16.67
C GLU A 76 -7.87 0.86 15.93
N GLN A 77 -9.09 0.36 15.78
CA GLN A 77 -9.38 -0.84 14.99
C GLN A 77 -9.92 -0.44 13.62
N MET A 78 -9.27 -0.91 12.55
CA MET A 78 -9.73 -0.70 11.18
C MET A 78 -10.91 -1.62 10.88
N GLU A 79 -11.88 -1.13 10.11
CA GLU A 79 -13.02 -1.90 9.63
C GLU A 79 -12.75 -2.46 8.24
N ILE A 80 -12.93 -3.77 8.09
CA ILE A 80 -12.74 -4.51 6.84
C ILE A 80 -14.05 -5.22 6.50
N ILE A 81 -14.58 -4.94 5.33
CA ILE A 81 -15.66 -5.72 4.75
C ILE A 81 -15.04 -6.85 3.92
N ILE A 82 -15.58 -8.04 4.07
CA ILE A 82 -15.25 -9.23 3.29
C ILE A 82 -16.48 -9.55 2.44
N ASP A 83 -16.29 -9.75 1.14
CA ASP A 83 -17.40 -10.07 0.25
C ASP A 83 -18.10 -11.37 0.69
N GLN A 84 -19.43 -11.41 0.55
CA GLN A 84 -20.24 -12.57 0.93
C GLN A 84 -19.97 -13.79 0.04
N ARG A 85 -19.56 -13.58 -1.21
CA ARG A 85 -19.29 -14.64 -2.19
C ARG A 85 -17.91 -15.26 -1.98
N GLU A 86 -17.03 -14.61 -1.22
CA GLU A 86 -15.70 -15.14 -0.93
C GLU A 86 -15.79 -16.36 0.02
N ARG A 87 -15.71 -17.56 -0.57
CA ARG A 87 -15.93 -18.82 0.15
C ARG A 87 -14.86 -19.09 1.20
N TYR A 88 -13.63 -18.70 0.92
CA TYR A 88 -12.48 -18.94 1.78
C TYR A 88 -11.83 -17.62 2.15
N PRO A 89 -12.39 -16.86 3.12
CA PRO A 89 -11.91 -15.53 3.47
C PRO A 89 -10.64 -15.56 4.31
N TYR A 90 -9.78 -14.57 4.12
CA TYR A 90 -8.68 -14.28 5.03
C TYR A 90 -9.21 -13.93 6.43
N LYS A 91 -8.34 -14.06 7.44
CA LYS A 91 -8.68 -13.79 8.84
C LYS A 91 -7.88 -12.57 9.32
N PHE A 92 -8.56 -11.61 9.93
CA PHE A 92 -7.96 -10.38 10.41
C PHE A 92 -8.16 -10.24 11.93
N ALA A 93 -7.28 -10.85 12.73
CA ALA A 93 -7.44 -10.92 14.19
C ALA A 93 -7.48 -9.55 14.90
N ASN A 94 -6.88 -8.51 14.30
CA ASN A 94 -6.75 -7.18 14.87
C ASN A 94 -7.53 -6.12 14.06
N ALA A 95 -8.66 -6.51 13.48
CA ALA A 95 -9.55 -5.65 12.72
C ALA A 95 -11.01 -6.01 12.99
N LEU A 96 -11.91 -5.05 12.83
CA LEU A 96 -13.35 -5.30 12.84
C LEU A 96 -13.74 -5.82 11.46
N THR A 97 -14.18 -7.08 11.37
CA THR A 97 -14.57 -7.69 10.09
C THR A 97 -16.08 -7.84 9.98
N LYS A 98 -16.64 -7.48 8.81
CA LYS A 98 -18.05 -7.72 8.45
C LYS A 98 -18.15 -8.45 7.12
N ARG A 99 -19.29 -9.11 6.89
CA ARG A 99 -19.60 -9.78 5.62
C ARG A 99 -20.78 -9.11 4.93
N GLU A 100 -20.51 -8.47 3.80
CA GLU A 100 -21.50 -7.72 3.02
C GLU A 100 -21.25 -7.95 1.53
N ASN A 101 -22.21 -7.60 0.67
CA ASN A 101 -21.99 -7.64 -0.77
C ASN A 101 -21.17 -6.41 -1.16
N LEU A 102 -19.94 -6.65 -1.61
CA LEU A 102 -19.11 -5.61 -2.18
C LEU A 102 -19.51 -5.36 -3.64
N PRO A 103 -19.40 -4.11 -4.11
CA PRO A 103 -19.60 -3.81 -5.52
C PRO A 103 -18.51 -4.46 -6.39
N VAL A 104 -17.27 -4.51 -5.89
CA VAL A 104 -16.12 -5.14 -6.55
C VAL A 104 -15.08 -5.56 -5.50
N GLY A 105 -14.30 -6.59 -5.82
CA GLY A 105 -13.26 -7.11 -4.95
C GLY A 105 -13.79 -8.05 -3.87
N ASP A 106 -12.87 -8.77 -3.23
CA ASP A 106 -13.18 -9.70 -2.13
C ASP A 106 -13.05 -9.03 -0.74
N TYR A 107 -12.30 -7.94 -0.65
CA TYR A 107 -12.04 -7.21 0.58
C TYR A 107 -12.10 -5.71 0.37
N ALA A 108 -12.69 -4.98 1.30
CA ALA A 108 -12.71 -3.53 1.31
C ALA A 108 -12.34 -2.97 2.68
N LEU A 109 -11.55 -1.89 2.68
CA LEU A 109 -11.24 -1.11 3.88
C LEU A 109 -12.18 0.07 4.00
N ILE A 110 -12.81 0.21 5.17
CA ILE A 110 -13.75 1.28 5.46
C ILE A 110 -13.10 2.33 6.36
N LYS A 111 -13.32 3.60 6.01
CA LYS A 111 -12.99 4.78 6.83
C LYS A 111 -14.05 5.85 6.58
N ASP A 112 -14.55 6.46 7.64
CA ASP A 112 -15.60 7.49 7.57
C ASP A 112 -16.83 7.05 6.75
N LYS A 113 -17.25 5.80 6.92
CA LYS A 113 -18.38 5.14 6.21
C LYS A 113 -18.19 5.04 4.69
N LYS A 114 -16.97 5.14 4.18
CA LYS A 114 -16.64 5.00 2.75
C LYS A 114 -15.60 3.92 2.53
N ILE A 115 -15.68 3.26 1.39
CA ILE A 115 -14.63 2.37 0.89
C ILE A 115 -13.45 3.24 0.44
N ILE A 116 -12.30 3.07 1.08
CA ILE A 116 -11.08 3.80 0.72
C ILE A 116 -10.06 2.90 0.01
N ALA A 117 -10.16 1.59 0.16
CA ALA A 117 -9.33 0.62 -0.54
C ALA A 117 -10.10 -0.67 -0.82
N VAL A 118 -9.78 -1.32 -1.93
CA VAL A 118 -10.32 -2.64 -2.30
C VAL A 118 -9.20 -3.60 -2.65
N ALA A 119 -9.42 -4.89 -2.45
CA ALA A 119 -8.51 -5.94 -2.88
C ALA A 119 -9.29 -7.13 -3.44
N GLU A 120 -8.90 -7.59 -4.62
CA GLU A 120 -9.33 -8.84 -5.23
C GLU A 120 -8.33 -9.93 -4.83
N LYS A 121 -8.82 -11.08 -4.37
CA LYS A 121 -8.00 -12.25 -4.10
C LYS A 121 -8.14 -13.22 -5.27
N LYS A 122 -7.01 -13.70 -5.78
CA LYS A 122 -6.97 -14.61 -6.92
C LYS A 122 -6.08 -15.81 -6.62
N THR A 123 -6.58 -17.01 -6.91
CA THR A 123 -5.75 -18.22 -6.93
C THR A 123 -5.15 -18.37 -8.33
N MET A 124 -4.04 -19.11 -8.45
CA MET A 124 -3.48 -19.41 -9.76
C MET A 124 -4.50 -20.08 -10.68
N ASP A 125 -5.23 -21.10 -10.18
CA ASP A 125 -6.21 -21.83 -10.98
C ASP A 125 -7.36 -20.95 -11.47
N ASN A 126 -7.91 -20.09 -10.59
CA ASN A 126 -8.96 -19.15 -10.98
C ASN A 126 -8.45 -18.18 -12.04
N PHE A 127 -7.24 -17.65 -11.89
CA PHE A 127 -6.64 -16.76 -12.87
C PHE A 127 -6.46 -17.45 -14.22
N LEU A 128 -5.85 -18.64 -14.25
CA LEU A 128 -5.64 -19.41 -15.49
C LEU A 128 -6.97 -19.76 -16.18
N HIS A 129 -8.03 -19.98 -15.41
CA HIS A 129 -9.38 -20.14 -15.95
C HIS A 129 -9.94 -18.82 -16.53
N GLU A 130 -9.82 -17.70 -15.81
CA GLU A 130 -10.36 -16.40 -16.20
C GLU A 130 -9.66 -15.79 -17.44
N ILE A 131 -8.35 -16.00 -17.61
CA ILE A 131 -7.63 -15.48 -18.79
C ILE A 131 -8.04 -16.13 -20.12
N ARG A 132 -8.92 -17.16 -20.10
CA ARG A 132 -9.62 -17.62 -21.32
C ARG A 132 -10.53 -16.55 -21.90
N GLY A 133 -11.16 -15.76 -21.03
CA GLY A 133 -11.98 -14.60 -21.37
C GLY A 133 -11.26 -13.32 -20.97
N TYR A 134 -10.04 -13.11 -21.50
CA TYR A 134 -9.14 -12.07 -21.02
C TYR A 134 -9.74 -10.66 -21.03
N ASP A 135 -10.54 -10.31 -22.05
CA ASP A 135 -11.19 -8.99 -22.10
C ASP A 135 -12.26 -8.82 -21.01
N ILE A 136 -12.96 -9.89 -20.62
CA ILE A 136 -13.91 -9.87 -19.50
C ILE A 136 -13.15 -9.67 -18.19
N PHE A 137 -12.01 -10.37 -18.03
CA PHE A 137 -11.13 -10.18 -16.88
C PHE A 137 -10.60 -8.74 -16.80
N LYS A 138 -10.19 -8.14 -17.93
CA LYS A 138 -9.79 -6.72 -17.97
C LYS A 138 -10.94 -5.79 -17.58
N SER A 139 -12.18 -6.09 -18.00
CA SER A 139 -13.35 -5.31 -17.62
C SER A 139 -13.59 -5.31 -16.11
N SER A 140 -13.39 -6.43 -15.40
CA SER A 140 -13.53 -6.44 -13.94
C SER A 140 -12.44 -5.63 -13.24
N LEU A 141 -11.22 -5.58 -13.82
CA LEU A 141 -10.16 -4.71 -13.32
C LEU A 141 -10.46 -3.22 -13.50
N GLU A 142 -11.18 -2.83 -14.56
CA GLU A 142 -11.66 -1.45 -14.73
C GLU A 142 -12.61 -1.02 -13.61
N GLU A 143 -13.45 -1.93 -13.08
CA GLU A 143 -14.28 -1.65 -11.92
C GLU A 143 -13.43 -1.40 -10.66
N LEU A 144 -12.36 -2.18 -10.44
CA LEU A 144 -11.41 -1.96 -9.34
C LEU A 144 -10.71 -0.60 -9.42
N LYS A 145 -10.46 -0.06 -10.63
CA LYS A 145 -9.74 1.22 -10.81
C LYS A 145 -10.49 2.42 -10.24
N GLN A 146 -11.81 2.32 -10.05
CA GLN A 146 -12.64 3.38 -9.48
C GLN A 146 -12.22 3.77 -8.05
N TYR A 147 -11.49 2.90 -7.36
CA TYR A 147 -11.02 3.14 -6.00
C TYR A 147 -9.61 3.74 -5.99
N LYS A 148 -9.29 4.52 -4.94
CA LYS A 148 -7.97 5.14 -4.83
C LYS A 148 -6.87 4.09 -4.67
N TYR A 149 -7.05 3.21 -3.69
CA TYR A 149 -6.14 2.11 -3.41
C TYR A 149 -6.77 0.80 -3.86
N LYS A 150 -6.11 0.10 -4.77
CA LYS A 150 -6.60 -1.18 -5.29
C LYS A 150 -5.46 -2.17 -5.50
N ALA A 151 -5.74 -3.44 -5.25
CA ALA A 151 -4.77 -4.51 -5.39
C ALA A 151 -5.45 -5.80 -5.89
N VAL A 152 -4.70 -6.60 -6.64
CA VAL A 152 -5.00 -8.00 -6.94
C VAL A 152 -3.94 -8.85 -6.26
N ILE A 153 -4.37 -9.79 -5.44
CA ILE A 153 -3.51 -10.56 -4.56
C ILE A 153 -3.54 -12.01 -5.01
N PHE A 154 -2.42 -12.50 -5.50
CA PHE A 154 -2.24 -13.89 -5.86
C PHE A 154 -1.73 -14.70 -4.68
N ASP A 155 -2.50 -15.72 -4.29
CA ASP A 155 -2.08 -16.76 -3.33
C ASP A 155 -1.08 -17.74 -3.96
N SER A 156 -0.27 -17.29 -4.92
CA SER A 156 0.75 -18.06 -5.62
C SER A 156 1.89 -17.15 -6.09
N PRO A 157 3.15 -17.63 -6.10
CA PRO A 157 4.27 -16.82 -6.55
C PRO A 157 4.27 -16.68 -8.07
N TYR A 158 4.79 -15.56 -8.60
CA TYR A 158 4.87 -15.30 -10.05
C TYR A 158 5.54 -16.46 -10.81
N SER A 159 6.55 -17.07 -10.21
CA SER A 159 7.28 -18.22 -10.77
C SER A 159 6.38 -19.40 -11.15
N ASP A 160 5.27 -19.61 -10.43
CA ASP A 160 4.38 -20.75 -10.67
C ASP A 160 3.58 -20.57 -11.97
N PHE A 161 3.23 -19.32 -12.34
CA PHE A 161 2.50 -19.01 -13.57
C PHE A 161 3.31 -19.27 -14.83
N ILE A 162 4.64 -19.22 -14.73
CA ILE A 162 5.58 -19.45 -15.83
C ILE A 162 6.34 -20.77 -15.70
N ASN A 163 5.92 -21.65 -14.78
CA ASN A 163 6.50 -22.97 -14.59
C ASN A 163 5.64 -24.03 -15.28
N PRO A 164 6.12 -24.71 -16.33
CA PRO A 164 5.38 -25.77 -17.02
C PRO A 164 4.90 -26.93 -16.14
N LYS A 165 5.54 -27.15 -14.98
CA LYS A 165 5.14 -28.21 -14.04
C LYS A 165 3.96 -27.78 -13.15
N LYS A 166 3.67 -26.49 -13.07
CA LYS A 166 2.62 -25.88 -12.23
C LYS A 166 1.48 -25.35 -13.08
N ASN A 167 1.79 -24.63 -14.15
CA ASN A 167 0.85 -24.21 -15.17
C ASN A 167 0.79 -25.25 -16.30
N LEU A 168 -0.19 -26.14 -16.22
CA LEU A 168 -0.42 -27.21 -17.21
C LEU A 168 -1.31 -26.76 -18.37
N PHE A 169 -1.88 -25.55 -18.31
CA PHE A 169 -2.91 -25.10 -19.25
C PHE A 169 -2.36 -24.22 -20.38
N TYR A 170 -1.34 -23.41 -20.09
CA TYR A 170 -0.76 -22.48 -21.06
C TYR A 170 0.75 -22.58 -21.11
N ARG A 171 1.30 -22.15 -22.24
CA ARG A 171 2.75 -21.97 -22.39
C ARG A 171 3.23 -20.88 -21.43
N PRO A 172 4.39 -21.05 -20.78
CA PRO A 172 4.97 -20.03 -19.90
C PRO A 172 5.10 -18.63 -20.52
N SER A 173 5.43 -18.55 -21.82
CA SER A 173 5.54 -17.27 -22.51
C SER A 173 4.20 -16.55 -22.58
N TYR A 174 3.11 -17.27 -22.86
CA TYR A 174 1.78 -16.68 -22.94
C TYR A 174 1.33 -16.09 -21.59
N THR A 175 1.52 -16.83 -20.49
CA THR A 175 1.17 -16.29 -19.17
C THR A 175 2.09 -15.14 -18.75
N ALA A 176 3.38 -15.18 -19.13
CA ALA A 176 4.28 -14.06 -18.90
C ALA A 176 3.81 -12.80 -19.65
N ASP A 177 3.43 -12.94 -20.93
CA ASP A 177 2.93 -11.83 -21.76
C ASP A 177 1.61 -11.26 -21.20
N ILE A 178 0.67 -12.12 -20.80
CA ILE A 178 -0.58 -11.70 -20.16
C ILE A 178 -0.33 -10.93 -18.86
N LEU A 179 0.57 -11.42 -18.00
CA LEU A 179 0.91 -10.73 -16.77
C LEU A 179 1.60 -9.39 -17.05
N ALA A 180 2.48 -9.33 -18.04
CA ALA A 180 3.11 -8.09 -18.48
C ALA A 180 2.09 -7.08 -19.02
N ASP A 181 1.14 -7.53 -19.84
CA ASP A 181 0.04 -6.70 -20.36
C ASP A 181 -0.79 -6.11 -19.22
N LEU A 182 -1.11 -6.89 -18.18
CA LEU A 182 -1.81 -6.40 -17.00
C LEU A 182 -1.03 -5.30 -16.27
N TYR A 183 0.28 -5.46 -16.09
CA TYR A 183 1.11 -4.44 -15.45
C TYR A 183 1.18 -3.13 -16.25
N VAL A 184 1.14 -3.22 -17.58
CA VAL A 184 1.21 -2.05 -18.47
C VAL A 184 -0.14 -1.35 -18.59
N ASN A 185 -1.24 -2.12 -18.75
CA ASN A 185 -2.57 -1.57 -18.94
C ASN A 185 -3.26 -1.13 -17.63
N PHE A 186 -2.84 -1.69 -16.49
CA PHE A 186 -3.41 -1.39 -15.17
C PHE A 186 -2.33 -0.95 -14.17
N PRO A 187 -1.53 0.09 -14.47
CA PRO A 187 -0.38 0.48 -13.64
C PRO A 187 -0.81 1.00 -12.25
N GLU A 188 -2.07 1.39 -12.06
CA GLU A 188 -2.59 1.81 -10.76
C GLU A 188 -3.03 0.64 -9.86
N ILE A 189 -3.16 -0.58 -10.41
CA ILE A 189 -3.50 -1.79 -9.66
C ILE A 189 -2.22 -2.46 -9.17
N GLN A 190 -2.15 -2.73 -7.87
CA GLN A 190 -1.04 -3.49 -7.30
C GLN A 190 -1.27 -4.99 -7.48
N PHE A 191 -0.62 -5.60 -8.49
CA PHE A 191 -0.60 -7.05 -8.64
C PHE A 191 0.51 -7.66 -7.78
N MET A 192 0.11 -8.36 -6.72
CA MET A 192 1.01 -8.88 -5.71
C MET A 192 0.99 -10.40 -5.68
N PHE A 193 2.15 -11.02 -5.63
CA PHE A 193 2.33 -12.48 -5.68
C PHE A 193 2.96 -12.98 -4.40
N PHE A 194 2.38 -14.03 -3.80
CA PHE A 194 2.83 -14.58 -2.54
C PHE A 194 2.98 -16.09 -2.61
N GLU A 195 3.98 -16.65 -1.93
CA GLU A 195 4.19 -18.10 -1.90
C GLU A 195 2.99 -18.88 -1.35
N ASN A 196 2.21 -18.25 -0.45
CA ASN A 196 1.04 -18.87 0.13
C ASN A 196 0.05 -17.83 0.68
N ARG A 197 -1.16 -18.35 0.93
CA ARG A 197 -2.30 -17.66 1.51
C ARG A 197 -2.01 -16.89 2.81
N LYS A 198 -1.15 -17.43 3.69
CA LYS A 198 -0.84 -16.81 4.99
C LYS A 198 -0.04 -15.52 4.79
N LEU A 199 0.93 -15.54 3.88
CA LEU A 199 1.73 -14.37 3.53
C LEU A 199 0.87 -13.30 2.83
N ALA A 200 -0.02 -13.72 1.92
CA ALA A 200 -0.96 -12.84 1.25
C ALA A 200 -1.91 -12.13 2.23
N ASN A 201 -2.50 -12.88 3.18
CA ASN A 201 -3.32 -12.32 4.25
C ASN A 201 -2.55 -11.29 5.09
N GLU A 202 -1.32 -11.61 5.47
CA GLU A 202 -0.47 -10.72 6.29
C GLU A 202 -0.14 -9.42 5.54
N TRP A 203 0.18 -9.53 4.25
CA TRP A 203 0.43 -8.37 3.41
C TRP A 203 -0.82 -7.49 3.30
N LEU A 204 -1.99 -8.08 3.02
CA LEU A 204 -3.25 -7.32 2.92
C LEU A 204 -3.57 -6.59 4.23
N TYR A 205 -3.41 -7.28 5.37
CA TYR A 205 -3.59 -6.65 6.68
C TYR A 205 -2.68 -5.43 6.86
N ARG A 206 -1.40 -5.54 6.51
CA ARG A 206 -0.43 -4.43 6.64
C ARG A 206 -0.70 -3.30 5.65
N TRP A 207 -1.09 -3.64 4.43
CA TRP A 207 -1.44 -2.69 3.38
C TRP A 207 -2.66 -1.85 3.79
N PHE A 208 -3.74 -2.51 4.20
CA PHE A 208 -4.92 -1.83 4.76
C PHE A 208 -4.58 -1.00 5.99
N LYS A 209 -3.81 -1.56 6.93
CA LYS A 209 -3.38 -0.83 8.13
C LYS A 209 -2.62 0.44 7.78
N ARG A 210 -1.77 0.42 6.75
CA ARG A 210 -1.03 1.62 6.33
C ARG A 210 -1.94 2.66 5.70
N ILE A 211 -2.84 2.25 4.82
CA ILE A 211 -3.81 3.12 4.13
C ILE A 211 -4.77 3.77 5.13
N TRP A 212 -5.28 3.00 6.09
CA TRP A 212 -6.18 3.52 7.12
C TRP A 212 -5.55 4.69 7.90
N LYS A 213 -4.21 4.71 8.02
CA LYS A 213 -3.44 5.75 8.73
C LYS A 213 -3.05 6.95 7.85
N ASP A 214 -3.19 6.84 6.53
CA ASP A 214 -3.07 8.01 5.64
C ASP A 214 -4.26 8.94 5.80
#